data_AF-A0A4Q5Z8P3-F1
#
_entry.id   AF-A0A4Q5Z8P3-F1
#
_cell.length_a   1.000
_cell.length_b   1.000
_cell.length_c   1.000
_cell.angle_alpha   90.00
_cell.angle_beta   90.00
_cell.angle_gamma   90.00
#
_symmetry.space_group_name_H-M   'P 1'
#
loop_
_entity.id
_entity.type
_entity.pdbx_description
1 polymer ?
#
loop_
_entity_poly.entity_id
_entity_poly.type
_entity_poly.pdbx_seq_one_letter_code
_entity_poly.pdbx_strand_id
1 'polypeptide(L)' 'MLYRIVHKAVGGINESDISLANTSGSFVIGFNVRAVRGLDEAAEKQGVLVKYFS' A
#
# COMPACT_ATOMS: atom_id res chain seq x y z
N MET A 1 -3.58 -15.01 16.65
CA MET A 1 -2.94 -14.37 15.48
C MET A 1 -2.84 -12.89 15.78
N LEU A 2 -1.64 -12.32 15.86
CA LEU A 2 -1.43 -10.90 16.18
C LEU A 2 -1.18 -10.12 14.89
N TYR A 3 -1.85 -8.99 14.72
CA TYR A 3 -1.64 -8.06 13.63
C TYR A 3 -0.78 -6.88 14.11
N ARG A 4 0.03 -6.32 13.21
CA ARG A 4 0.90 -5.17 13.49
C ARG A 4 0.83 -4.18 12.33
N ILE A 5 0.83 -2.90 12.67
CA ILE A 5 0.96 -1.80 11.71
C ILE A 5 2.45 -1.58 11.45
N VAL A 6 2.90 -1.74 10.20
CA VAL A 6 4.30 -1.50 9.79
C VAL A 6 4.56 -0.01 9.55
N HIS A 7 3.59 0.70 8.96
CA HIS A 7 3.70 2.11 8.62
C HIS A 7 2.33 2.80 8.66
N LYS A 8 2.33 4.10 8.98
CA LYS A 8 1.15 4.97 8.91
C LYS A 8 1.56 6.36 8.42
N ALA A 9 0.80 6.91 7.50
CA ALA A 9 0.99 8.25 6.96
C ALA A 9 -0.34 8.86 6.53
N VAL A 10 -0.34 10.17 6.27
CA VAL A 10 -1.44 10.91 5.65
C VAL A 10 -1.07 11.22 4.20
N GLY A 11 -2.07 11.25 3.32
CA GLY A 11 -1.87 11.50 1.89
C GLY A 11 -2.06 10.25 1.03
N GLY A 12 -1.90 10.42 -0.29
CA GLY A 12 -2.04 9.31 -1.24
C GLY A 12 -0.93 8.27 -1.11
N ILE A 13 -1.26 7.03 -1.44
CA ILE A 13 -0.30 5.92 -1.48
C ILE A 13 0.66 6.12 -2.66
N ASN A 14 1.96 5.91 -2.44
CA ASN A 14 2.99 6.02 -3.48
C ASN A 14 3.93 4.79 -3.51
N GLU A 15 4.90 4.82 -4.42
CA GLU A 15 5.83 3.69 -4.66
C GLU A 15 6.66 3.29 -3.43
N SER A 16 6.99 4.24 -2.54
CA SER A 16 7.72 3.94 -1.31
C SER A 16 6.88 3.09 -0.35
N ASP A 17 5.57 3.34 -0.28
CA ASP A 17 4.64 2.55 0.53
C ASP A 17 4.55 1.11 0.01
N ILE A 18 4.50 0.93 -1.32
CA ILE A 18 4.51 -0.39 -1.97
C ILE A 18 5.82 -1.13 -1.70
N SER A 19 6.95 -0.44 -1.86
CA SER A 19 8.28 -1.01 -1.64
C SER A 19 8.46 -1.47 -0.18
N LEU A 20 7.93 -0.69 0.78
CA LEU A 20 7.93 -1.05 2.19
C LEU A 20 7.01 -2.26 2.46
N ALA A 21 5.83 -2.29 1.87
CA ALA A 21 4.90 -3.41 2.01
C ALA A 21 5.49 -4.71 1.46
N ASN A 22 6.12 -4.67 0.29
CA ASN A 22 6.83 -5.80 -0.30
C ASN A 22 7.95 -6.31 0.63
N THR A 23 8.83 -5.41 1.06
CA THR A 23 9.99 -5.77 1.93
C THR A 23 9.54 -6.36 3.26
N SER A 24 8.39 -5.93 3.78
CA SER A 24 7.86 -6.37 5.08
C SER A 24 6.85 -7.51 5.01
N GLY A 25 6.51 -8.01 3.81
CA GLY A 25 5.47 -9.03 3.62
C GLY A 25 4.08 -8.56 4.05
N SER A 26 3.79 -7.26 3.88
CA SER A 26 2.54 -6.62 4.31
C SER A 26 1.68 -6.20 3.11
N PHE A 27 0.43 -5.82 3.39
CA PHE A 27 -0.49 -5.23 2.40
C PHE A 27 -0.81 -3.78 2.76
N VAL A 28 -1.32 -3.01 1.80
CA VAL A 28 -1.59 -1.57 1.96
C VAL A 28 -3.10 -1.31 1.92
N ILE A 29 -3.56 -0.43 2.81
CA ILE A 29 -4.94 0.06 2.84
C ILE A 29 -4.95 1.58 2.73
N GLY A 30 -5.72 2.12 1.79
CA GLY A 30 -6.01 3.56 1.66
C GLY A 30 -7.46 3.87 2.00
N PHE A 31 -7.69 4.88 2.85
CA PHE A 31 -9.04 5.36 3.21
C PHE A 31 -9.23 6.80 2.71
N ASN A 32 -10.22 7.04 1.86
CA ASN A 32 -10.52 8.34 1.27
C ASN A 32 -9.30 8.99 0.58
N VAL A 33 -8.43 8.15 0.01
CA VAL A 33 -7.25 8.59 -0.74
C VAL A 33 -7.41 8.25 -2.22
N ARG A 34 -6.84 9.09 -3.08
CA ARG A 34 -6.82 8.87 -4.53
C ARG A 34 -5.66 7.96 -4.90
N ALA A 35 -5.92 6.96 -5.73
CA ALA A 35 -4.88 6.14 -6.35
C ALA A 35 -4.00 6.99 -7.27
N VAL A 36 -2.67 6.85 -7.13
CA VAL A 36 -1.70 7.48 -8.03
C VAL A 36 -1.60 6.64 -9.31
N ARG A 37 -1.49 7.30 -10.47
CA ARG A 37 -1.34 6.60 -11.75
C ARG A 37 -0.12 5.69 -11.73
N GLY A 38 -0.27 4.44 -12.20
CA GLY A 38 0.81 3.45 -12.26
C GLY A 38 1.08 2.73 -10.93
N LEU A 39 0.42 3.12 -9.83
CA LEU A 39 0.61 2.45 -8.55
C LEU A 39 0.11 1.01 -8.57
N ASP A 40 -1.03 0.76 -9.22
CA ASP A 40 -1.61 -0.59 -9.28
C ASP A 40 -0.69 -1.55 -10.05
N GLU A 41 -0.07 -1.09 -11.15
CA GLU A 41 0.94 -1.85 -11.90
C GLU A 41 2.21 -2.11 -11.06
N ALA A 42 2.68 -1.10 -10.32
CA ALA A 42 3.83 -1.23 -9.43
C ALA A 42 3.55 -2.24 -8.30
N ALA A 43 2.34 -2.20 -7.73
CA ALA A 43 1.89 -3.12 -6.71
C ALA A 43 1.77 -4.55 -7.25
N GLU A 44 1.19 -4.73 -8.44
CA GLU A 44 1.09 -6.03 -9.12
C GLU A 44 2.48 -6.62 -9.39
N LYS A 45 3.40 -5.83 -9.94
CA LYS A 45 4.80 -6.25 -10.21
C LYS A 45 5.53 -6.69 -8.95
N GLN A 46 5.22 -6.06 -7.80
CA GLN A 46 5.81 -6.39 -6.51
C GLN A 46 5.01 -7.42 -5.70
N GLY A 47 3.88 -7.92 -6.23
CA GLY A 47 3.00 -8.85 -5.51
C GLY A 47 2.37 -8.26 -4.25
N VAL A 48 2.22 -6.94 -4.18
CA VAL A 48 1.64 -6.24 -3.02
C VAL A 48 0.15 -6.04 -3.24
N LEU A 49 -0.65 -6.50 -2.27
CA LEU A 49 -2.09 -6.22 -2.26
C LEU A 49 -2.34 -4.79 -1.78
N VAL A 50 -3.07 -4.02 -2.58
CA VAL A 50 -3.55 -2.67 -2.23
C VAL A 50 -5.07 -2.66 -2.25
N LYS A 51 -5.69 -2.10 -1.21
CA LYS A 51 -7.14 -1.89 -1.16
C LYS A 51 -7.48 -0.45 -0.82
N TYR A 52 -8.47 0.08 -1.53
CA TYR A 52 -9.00 1.41 -1.31
C TYR A 52 -10.41 1.33 -0.73
N PHE A 53 -10.71 2.22 0.21
CA PHE A 53 -12.02 2.40 0.83
C PHE A 53 -12.38 3.89 0.81
N SER A 54 -13.68 4.18 0.68
CA SER A 54 -14.26 5.51 0.78
C SER A 54 -15.24 5.55 1.94
#